data_AF-A0A9D6JYW9-F1
#
_entry.id   AF-A0A9D6JYW9-F1
#
_cell.length_a   1.000
_cell.length_b   1.000
_cell.length_c   1.000
_cell.angle_alpha   90.00
_cell.angle_beta   90.00
_cell.angle_gamma   90.00
#
_symmetry.space_group_name_H-M   'P 1'
#
loop_
_entity.id
_entity.type
_entity.pdbx_description
1 polymer ?
#
loop_
_entity_poly.entity_id
_entity_poly.type
_entity_poly.pdbx_seq_one_letter_code
_entity_poly.pdbx_strand_id
1 'polypeptide(L)' 'MTSSENALRSGFTHDHQIFRDSARRFFEREVAPMRERWCEQGMVDREIFLKAGAQGYL' A
#
# COMPACT_ATOMS: atom_id res chain seq x y z
N MET A 1 -13.04 26.75 13.55
CA MET A 1 -13.32 25.53 12.75
C MET A 1 -12.00 25.06 12.16
N THR A 2 -11.26 24.29 12.95
CA THR A 2 -9.99 23.66 12.59
C THR A 2 -10.28 22.44 11.71
N SER A 3 -10.34 22.64 10.39
CA SER A 3 -10.45 21.50 9.45
C SER A 3 -9.45 21.54 8.31
N SER A 4 -8.42 22.39 8.38
CA SER A 4 -7.32 22.37 7.41
C SER A 4 -5.98 22.69 8.06
N GLU A 5 -5.68 22.00 9.16
CA GLU A 5 -4.41 22.15 9.88
C GLU A 5 -3.79 20.76 10.11
N ASN A 6 -3.51 20.01 9.03
CA ASN A 6 -2.51 18.94 9.10
C ASN A 6 -1.91 18.46 7.74
N ALA A 7 -2.01 19.23 6.66
CA ALA A 7 -1.31 18.91 5.41
C ALA A 7 0.08 19.57 5.31
N LEU A 8 0.37 20.54 6.18
CA LEU A 8 1.47 21.51 6.04
C LEU A 8 2.88 21.01 6.47
N ARG A 9 3.14 19.70 6.64
CA ARG A 9 4.52 19.20 6.92
C ARG A 9 4.97 17.95 6.14
N SER A 10 4.25 17.51 5.11
CA SER A 10 4.51 16.15 4.59
C SER A 10 5.61 16.03 3.53
N GLY A 11 6.09 17.11 2.90
CA GLY A 11 7.16 17.05 1.89
C GLY A 11 6.84 16.20 0.64
N PHE A 12 5.63 15.64 0.54
CA PHE A 12 5.23 14.77 -0.56
C PHE A 12 4.86 15.59 -1.79
N THR A 13 5.53 15.28 -2.89
CA THR A 13 5.17 15.80 -4.22
C THR A 13 3.93 15.11 -4.78
N HIS A 14 3.43 15.61 -5.91
CA HIS A 14 2.33 15.00 -6.64
C HIS A 14 2.61 13.53 -7.01
N ASP A 15 3.83 13.21 -7.46
CA ASP A 15 4.21 11.85 -7.82
C ASP A 15 4.14 10.89 -6.63
N HIS A 16 4.50 11.37 -5.43
CA HIS A 16 4.36 10.58 -4.21
C HIS A 16 2.88 10.28 -3.90
N GLN A 17 1.97 11.21 -4.18
CA GLN A 17 0.54 11.01 -3.99
C GLN A 17 0.00 9.95 -4.96
N ILE A 18 0.39 10.02 -6.24
CA ILE A 18 0.02 9.03 -7.25
C ILE A 18 0.54 7.65 -6.86
N PHE A 19 1.82 7.55 -6.50
CA PHE A 19 2.43 6.29 -6.08
C PHE A 19 1.69 5.71 -4.86
N ARG A 20 1.41 6.53 -3.85
CA ARG A 20 0.69 6.11 -2.64
C ARG A 20 -0.70 5.61 -2.96
N ASP A 21 -1.43 6.29 -3.84
CA ASP A 21 -2.76 5.87 -4.26
C ASP A 21 -2.74 4.54 -5.03
N SER A 22 -1.74 4.34 -5.89
CA SER A 22 -1.52 3.07 -6.59
C SER A 22 -1.21 1.94 -5.60
N ALA A 23 -0.25 2.16 -4.70
CA ALA A 23 0.13 1.20 -3.67
C ALA A 23 -1.06 0.84 -2.77
N ARG A 24 -1.83 1.84 -2.32
CA ARG A 24 -3.03 1.61 -1.50
C ARG A 24 -4.03 0.68 -2.17
N ARG A 25 -4.34 0.91 -3.45
CA ARG A 25 -5.24 0.04 -4.23
C ARG A 25 -4.69 -1.37 -4.38
N PHE A 26 -3.38 -1.53 -4.54
CA PHE A 26 -2.74 -2.84 -4.55
C PHE A 26 -2.91 -3.58 -3.22
N PHE A 27 -2.64 -2.91 -2.09
CA PHE A 27 -2.83 -3.50 -0.77
C PHE A 27 -4.29 -3.89 -0.51
N GLU A 28 -5.25 -3.04 -0.85
CA GLU A 28 -6.69 -3.31 -0.67
C GLU A 28 -7.15 -4.53 -1.46
N ARG A 29 -6.64 -4.73 -2.68
CA ARG A 29 -7.09 -5.79 -3.59
C ARG A 29 -6.35 -7.11 -3.39
N GLU A 30 -5.03 -7.05 -3.20
CA GLU A 30 -4.18 -8.24 -3.25
C GLU A 30 -3.71 -8.69 -1.86
N VAL A 31 -3.58 -7.77 -0.90
CA VAL A 31 -3.00 -8.06 0.43
C VAL A 31 -4.07 -8.21 1.50
N ALA A 32 -4.98 -7.25 1.61
CA ALA A 32 -5.99 -7.22 2.66
C ALA A 32 -6.87 -8.50 2.73
N PRO A 33 -7.29 -9.11 1.60
CA PRO A 33 -8.06 -10.35 1.63
C PRO A 33 -7.27 -11.56 2.13
N MET A 34 -5.94 -11.56 1.99
CA MET A 34 -5.08 -12.70 2.34
C MET A 34 -4.64 -12.70 3.81
N ARG A 35 -4.95 -11.63 4.56
CA ARG A 35 -4.45 -11.41 5.93
C ARG A 35 -4.71 -12.59 6.86
N GLU A 36 -5.94 -13.09 6.90
CA GLU A 36 -6.32 -14.19 7.80
C GLU A 36 -5.54 -15.47 7.49
N ARG A 37 -5.49 -15.85 6.21
CA ARG A 37 -4.70 -17.00 5.74
C ARG A 37 -3.22 -16.87 6.11
N TRP A 38 -2.60 -15.71 5.90
CA TRP A 38 -1.18 -15.52 6.23
C TRP A 38 -0.92 -15.54 7.73
N CYS A 39 -1.86 -15.03 8.54
CA CYS A 39 -1.77 -15.14 9.99
C CYS A 39 -1.81 -16.61 10.45
N GLU A 40 -2.71 -17.42 9.89
CA GLU A 40 -2.80 -18.85 10.18
C GLU A 40 -1.56 -19.63 9.73
N GLN A 41 -1.03 -19.30 8.54
CA GLN A 41 0.16 -19.94 7.98
C GLN A 41 1.46 -19.46 8.62
N GLY A 42 1.44 -18.30 9.29
CA GLY A 42 2.62 -17.63 9.84
C GLY A 42 3.56 -17.06 8.78
N MET A 43 3.14 -16.96 7.51
CA MET A 43 3.97 -16.47 6.41
C MET A 43 3.15 -15.85 5.28
N VAL A 44 3.81 -14.98 4.50
CA VAL A 44 3.26 -14.33 3.32
C VAL A 44 3.63 -15.11 2.06
N ASP A 45 2.68 -15.31 1.16
CA ASP A 45 2.91 -16.05 -0.09
C ASP A 45 3.94 -15.34 -0.99
N ARG A 46 4.90 -16.08 -1.55
CA ARG A 46 5.93 -15.54 -2.47
C ARG A 46 5.33 -14.79 -3.66
N GLU A 47 4.15 -15.22 -4.13
CA GLU A 47 3.46 -14.65 -5.28
C GLU A 47 3.13 -13.16 -5.10
N ILE A 48 2.84 -12.70 -3.87
CA ILE A 48 2.53 -11.28 -3.64
C ILE A 48 3.72 -10.39 -3.97
N PHE A 49 4.93 -10.85 -3.67
CA PHE A 49 6.16 -10.11 -3.97
C PHE A 49 6.42 -10.07 -5.49
N LEU A 50 6.15 -11.16 -6.20
CA LEU A 50 6.24 -11.18 -7.66
C LEU A 50 5.24 -10.19 -8.30
N LYS A 51 4.00 -10.18 -7.81
CA LYS A 51 2.97 -9.22 -8.26
C LYS A 51 3.36 -7.76 -7.95
N ALA A 52 3.92 -7.51 -6.78
CA ALA A 52 4.37 -6.17 -6.39
C ALA A 52 5.54 -5.69 -7.27
N GLY A 53 6.51 -6.56 -7.56
CA GLY A 53 7.63 -6.26 -8.47
C GLY A 53 7.18 -5.98 -9.90
N ALA A 54 6.21 -6.75 -10.42
CA ALA A 54 5.64 -6.51 -11.75
C ALA A 54 4.92 -5.14 -11.87
N GLN A 55 4.49 -4.56 -10.74
CA GLN A 55 3.88 -3.22 -10.67
C GLN A 55 4.87 -2.11 -10.33
N GLY A 56 6.16 -2.42 -10.16
CA GLY A 56 7.20 -1.44 -9.87
C GLY A 56 7.26 -0.99 -8.41
N TYR A 57 6.81 -1.82 -7.45
CA TYR A 57 6.89 -1.52 -6.02
C TYR A 57 8.15 -2.06 -5.33
N LEU A 58 8.96 -2.88 -6.01
CA LEU A 58 10.15 -3.54 -5.49
C LEU A 58 11.40 -3.24 -6.32
#